data_AF-A0A4U0YY45-F1
#
_entry.id   AF-A0A4U0YY45-F1
#
_cell.length_a   1.000
_cell.length_b   1.000
_cell.length_c   1.000
_cell.angle_alpha   90.00
_cell.angle_beta   90.00
_cell.angle_gamma   90.00
#
_symmetry.space_group_name_H-M   'P 1'
#
loop_
_entity.id
_entity.type
_entity.pdbx_description
1 polymer ?
#
loop_
_entity_poly.entity_id
_entity_poly.type
_entity_poly.pdbx_seq_one_letter_code
_entity_poly.pdbx_strand_id
1 'polypeptide(L)'
;MRVALICTDKAGALQTRLDTRAAHLAHIEDSGVVEMAGPFLNTEGQMTGSLVVLNVDTLAEAQAWAEADPYAKAGLFESVQIAEWKKVIG
;
A
#
# COMPACT_ATOMS: atom_id res chain seq x y z
N MET A 1 -6.50 3.61 -15.40
CA MET A 1 -7.53 3.79 -14.34
C MET A 1 -6.86 3.97 -13.00
N ARG A 2 -7.49 4.70 -12.08
CA ARG A 2 -6.95 4.87 -10.72
C ARG A 2 -7.52 3.80 -9.80
N VAL A 3 -6.67 3.19 -8.99
CA VAL A 3 -7.06 2.16 -8.01
C VAL A 3 -6.49 2.53 -6.65
N ALA A 4 -7.34 2.55 -5.64
CA ALA A 4 -6.94 2.73 -4.25
C ALA A 4 -6.74 1.37 -3.58
N LEU A 5 -5.57 1.20 -2.97
CA LEU A 5 -5.24 0.12 -2.06
C LEU A 5 -5.28 0.67 -0.65
N ILE A 6 -6.16 0.10 0.18
CA ILE A 6 -6.30 0.44 1.59
C ILE A 6 -5.90 -0.79 2.37
N CYS A 7 -4.71 -0.74 2.98
CA CYS A 7 -4.14 -1.84 3.74
C CYS A 7 -4.16 -1.52 5.24
N THR A 8 -4.51 -2.49 6.06
CA THR A 8 -4.44 -2.42 7.52
C THR A 8 -3.33 -3.34 8.01
N ASP A 9 -2.42 -2.83 8.82
CA ASP A 9 -1.33 -3.62 9.40
C ASP A 9 -1.87 -4.50 10.54
N LYS A 10 -1.30 -5.70 10.74
CA LYS A 10 -1.62 -6.54 11.90
C LYS A 10 -1.26 -5.84 13.20
N ALA A 11 -2.03 -6.12 14.26
CA ALA A 11 -1.71 -5.67 15.61
C ALA A 11 -0.27 -6.10 16.01
N GLY A 12 0.51 -5.15 16.53
CA GLY A 12 1.90 -5.40 16.96
C GLY A 12 2.93 -5.56 15.83
N ALA A 13 2.57 -5.33 14.56
CA ALA A 13 3.46 -5.56 13.41
C ALA A 13 4.34 -4.36 13.03
N LEU A 14 4.49 -3.36 13.90
CA LEU A 14 5.28 -2.16 13.62
C LEU A 14 6.73 -2.48 13.26
N GLN A 15 7.36 -3.45 13.93
CA GLN A 15 8.75 -3.81 13.62
C GLN A 15 8.87 -4.43 12.22
N THR A 16 7.98 -5.37 11.86
CA THR A 16 7.91 -5.96 10.51
C THR A 16 7.81 -4.87 9.44
N ARG A 17 7.01 -3.84 9.70
CA ARG A 17 6.88 -2.68 8.82
C ARG A 17 8.19 -1.92 8.69
N LEU A 18 8.85 -1.59 9.81
CA LEU A 18 10.11 -0.85 9.78
C LEU A 18 11.21 -1.62 9.04
N ASP A 19 11.34 -2.91 9.32
CA ASP A 19 12.36 -3.79 8.70
C ASP A 19 12.16 -3.94 7.19
N THR A 20 10.89 -3.95 6.74
CA THR A 20 10.54 -4.16 5.33
C THR A 20 10.40 -2.84 4.55
N ARG A 21 10.37 -1.70 5.24
CA ARG A 21 10.01 -0.39 4.67
C ARG A 21 10.87 0.01 3.48
N ALA A 22 12.18 -0.19 3.57
CA ALA A 22 13.09 0.21 2.50
C ALA A 22 12.78 -0.55 1.20
N ALA A 23 12.52 -1.85 1.29
CA ALA A 23 12.15 -2.67 0.13
C ALA A 23 10.78 -2.25 -0.43
N HIS A 24 9.81 -1.97 0.43
CA HIS A 24 8.49 -1.48 0.02
C HIS A 24 8.58 -0.14 -0.74
N LEU A 25 9.39 0.81 -0.24
CA LEU A 25 9.59 2.09 -0.92
C LEU A 25 10.27 1.92 -2.28
N ALA A 26 11.26 1.03 -2.38
CA ALA A 26 11.87 0.69 -3.67
C ALA A 26 10.85 0.08 -4.65
N HIS A 27 9.98 -0.82 -4.18
CA HIS A 27 8.88 -1.37 -5.01
C HIS A 27 7.93 -0.28 -5.52
N ILE A 28 7.61 0.71 -4.67
CA ILE A 28 6.82 1.88 -5.07
C ILE A 28 7.54 2.67 -6.17
N GLU A 29 8.79 3.05 -5.94
CA GLU A 29 9.60 3.88 -6.84
C GLU A 29 9.83 3.18 -8.19
N ASP A 30 10.25 1.92 -8.17
CA ASP A 30 10.58 1.13 -9.35
C ASP A 30 9.35 0.81 -10.21
N SER A 31 8.16 0.73 -9.60
CA SER A 31 6.95 0.35 -10.34
C SER A 31 6.47 1.41 -11.33
N GLY A 32 6.77 2.69 -11.11
CA GLY A 32 6.36 3.80 -11.98
C GLY A 32 4.84 4.04 -12.09
N VAL A 33 4.01 3.26 -11.39
CA VAL A 33 2.54 3.33 -11.46
C VAL A 33 1.90 3.99 -10.22
N VAL A 34 2.67 4.30 -9.18
CA VAL A 34 2.15 4.89 -7.94
C VAL A 34 2.03 6.41 -8.09
N GLU A 35 0.80 6.94 -7.99
CA GLU A 35 0.54 8.39 -8.03
C GLU A 35 0.67 9.04 -6.65
N MET A 36 0.20 8.36 -5.60
CA MET A 36 0.25 8.82 -4.21
C MET A 36 0.36 7.63 -3.27
N ALA A 37 1.17 7.75 -2.21
CA ALA A 37 1.25 6.73 -1.17
C ALA A 37 1.55 7.34 0.20
N GLY A 38 1.02 6.73 1.26
CA GLY A 38 1.31 7.16 2.62
C GLY A 38 0.76 6.21 3.68
N PRO A 39 1.36 6.18 4.89
CA PRO A 39 0.83 5.41 5.99
C PRO A 39 -0.42 6.07 6.59
N PHE A 40 -1.36 5.26 7.07
CA PHE A 40 -2.29 5.72 8.10
C PHE A 40 -1.57 5.76 9.46
N LEU A 41 -1.94 6.73 10.29
CA LEU A 41 -1.36 6.92 11.62
C LEU A 41 -2.42 6.72 12.70
N ASN A 42 -2.05 6.08 13.80
CA ASN A 42 -2.86 6.10 15.02
C ASN A 42 -2.67 7.42 15.79
N THR A 43 -3.34 7.54 16.95
CA THR A 43 -3.27 8.72 17.81
C THR A 43 -1.88 8.99 18.41
N GLU A 44 -1.00 7.99 18.40
CA GLU A 44 0.39 8.10 18.88
C GLU A 44 1.37 8.43 17.73
N GLY A 45 0.87 8.62 16.50
CA GLY A 45 1.70 8.87 15.33
C GLY A 45 2.39 7.61 14.78
N GLN A 46 2.04 6.42 15.27
CA GLN A 46 2.56 5.17 14.74
C GLN A 46 1.79 4.75 13.50
N MET A 47 2.51 4.11 12.59
CA MET A 47 1.96 3.69 11.30
C MET A 47 1.15 2.39 11.48
N THR A 48 -0.06 2.34 10.94
CA THR A 48 -1.03 1.25 11.18
C THR A 48 -1.65 0.68 9.90
N GLY A 49 -1.14 1.11 8.75
CA GLY A 49 -1.66 0.71 7.46
C GLY A 49 -1.08 1.59 6.37
N SER A 50 -1.59 1.42 5.16
CA SER A 50 -1.14 2.15 3.97
C SER A 50 -2.32 2.51 3.08
N LEU A 51 -2.29 3.73 2.55
CA LEU A 51 -3.04 4.12 1.37
C LEU A 51 -2.06 4.20 0.21
N VAL A 52 -2.37 3.51 -0.90
CA VAL A 52 -1.62 3.62 -2.16
C VAL A 52 -2.62 3.85 -3.28
N VAL A 53 -2.40 4.88 -4.10
CA VAL A 53 -3.18 5.16 -5.31
C VAL A 53 -2.32 4.83 -6.52
N LEU A 54 -2.73 3.80 -7.25
CA LEU A 54 -2.07 3.37 -8.49
C LEU A 54 -2.77 3.96 -9.71
N ASN A 55 -2.03 4.14 -10.80
CA ASN A 55 -2.54 4.36 -12.15
C ASN A 55 -2.11 3.18 -13.03
N VAL A 56 -3.04 2.27 -13.30
CA VAL A 56 -2.84 0.99 -14.01
C VAL A 56 -3.92 0.79 -15.07
N ASP A 57 -3.78 -0.14 -16.00
CA ASP A 57 -4.79 -0.35 -17.05
C ASP A 57 -5.96 -1.22 -16.57
N THR A 58 -5.71 -2.12 -15.61
CA THR A 58 -6.73 -3.05 -15.10
C THR A 58 -6.69 -3.25 -13.58
N LEU A 59 -7.80 -3.72 -13.00
CA LEU A 59 -7.85 -4.10 -11.59
C LEU A 59 -6.94 -5.29 -11.27
N ALA A 60 -6.74 -6.19 -12.24
CA ALA A 60 -5.85 -7.35 -12.11
C ALA A 60 -4.37 -6.93 -11.96
N GLU A 61 -3.95 -5.87 -12.66
CA GLU A 61 -2.61 -5.29 -12.48
C GLU A 61 -2.42 -4.70 -11.08
N ALA A 62 -3.44 -4.02 -10.54
CA ALA A 62 -3.40 -3.51 -9.17
C ALA A 62 -3.30 -4.64 -8.14
N GLN A 63 -4.02 -5.75 -8.35
CA GLN A 63 -3.94 -6.94 -7.51
C GLN A 63 -2.55 -7.57 -7.56
N ALA A 64 -2.00 -7.78 -8.75
CA ALA A 64 -0.66 -8.33 -8.92
C ALA A 64 0.42 -7.42 -8.29
N TRP A 65 0.28 -6.11 -8.43
CA TRP A 65 1.17 -5.15 -7.78
C TRP A 65 1.11 -5.25 -6.24
N ALA A 66 -0.10 -5.38 -5.68
CA ALA A 66 -0.32 -5.53 -4.24
C ALA A 66 0.26 -6.84 -3.69
N GLU A 67 0.10 -7.94 -4.41
CA GLU A 67 0.67 -9.25 -4.05
C GLU A 67 2.20 -9.27 -4.15
N ALA A 68 2.77 -8.46 -5.06
CA ALA A 68 4.21 -8.34 -5.23
C ALA A 68 4.88 -7.46 -4.16
N ASP A 69 4.12 -6.62 -3.45
CA ASP A 69 4.60 -5.70 -2.43
C ASP A 69 5.40 -6.44 -1.33
N PRO A 70 6.64 -6.01 -1.01
CA PRO A 70 7.41 -6.54 0.11
C PRO A 70 6.64 -6.59 1.43
N TYR A 71 5.78 -5.62 1.74
CA TYR A 71 4.92 -5.67 2.93
C TYR A 71 3.93 -6.83 2.90
N ALA A 72 3.32 -7.12 1.74
CA ALA A 72 2.42 -8.26 1.58
C ALA A 72 3.19 -9.58 1.77
N LYS A 73 4.38 -9.69 1.15
CA LYS A 73 5.26 -10.87 1.27
C LYS A 73 5.79 -11.08 2.69
N ALA A 74 6.02 -10.01 3.44
CA ALA A 74 6.38 -10.06 4.86
C ALA A 74 5.19 -10.42 5.77
N GLY A 75 3.98 -10.55 5.21
CA GLY A 75 2.77 -10.85 5.97
C GLY A 75 2.36 -9.73 6.92
N LEU A 76 2.70 -8.47 6.60
CA LEU A 76 2.42 -7.30 7.43
C LEU A 76 0.91 -7.04 7.59
N PHE A 77 0.16 -7.16 6.50
CA PHE A 77 -1.23 -6.73 6.46
C PHE A 77 -2.18 -7.75 7.08
N GLU A 78 -3.11 -7.26 7.90
CA GLU A 78 -4.30 -7.99 8.34
C GLU A 78 -5.36 -8.02 7.23
N SER A 79 -5.52 -6.91 6.52
CA SER A 79 -6.44 -6.81 5.40
C SER A 79 -5.90 -5.89 4.31
N VAL A 80 -6.31 -6.19 3.07
CA VAL A 80 -6.02 -5.39 1.87
C VAL A 80 -7.32 -5.22 1.10
N GLN A 81 -7.78 -3.98 0.96
CA GLN A 81 -8.91 -3.63 0.13
C GLN A 81 -8.40 -2.95 -1.14
N ILE A 82 -8.88 -3.41 -2.30
CA ILE A 82 -8.50 -2.88 -3.62
C ILE A 82 -9.78 -2.43 -4.32
N ALA A 83 -9.85 -1.16 -4.69
CA ALA A 83 -11.04 -0.59 -5.33
C ALA A 83 -10.66 0.42 -6.42
N GLU A 84 -11.37 0.38 -7.55
CA GLU A 84 -11.32 1.49 -8.50
C GLU A 84 -11.70 2.79 -7.80
N TRP A 85 -10.92 3.84 -8.02
CA TRP A 85 -11.10 5.14 -7.42
C TRP A 85 -11.13 6.23 -8.48
N LYS A 86 -12.13 7.11 -8.40
CA LYS A 86 -12.25 8.27 -9.29
C LYS A 86 -11.72 9.52 -8.57
N LYS A 87 -10.57 10.04 -9.00
CA LYS A 87 -10.11 11.37 -8.59
C LYS A 87 -11.08 12.42 -9.11
N VAL A 88 -11.72 13.16 -8.21
CA VAL A 88 -12.64 14.26 -8.56
C VAL A 88 -11.97 15.63 -8.36
N ILE A 89 -11.15 15.77 -7.31
CA ILE A 89 -10.45 17.02 -6.94
C ILE A 89 -9.04 16.65 -6.43
N GLY A 90 -8.03 17.49 -6.72
CA GLY A 90 -6.68 17.42 -6.19
C GLY A 90 -5.58 17.64 -7.22
#